data_AF-A0AAU3HQT6-F1
#
_entry.id   AF-A0AAU3HQT6-F1
#
_cell.length_a   1.000
_cell.length_b   1.000
_cell.length_c   1.000
_cell.angle_alpha   90.00
_cell.angle_beta   90.00
_cell.angle_gamma   90.00
#
_symmetry.space_group_name_H-M   'P 1'
#
loop_
_entity.id
_entity.type
_entity.pdbx_description
1 polymer ?
#
loop_
_entity_poly.entity_id
_entity_poly.type
_entity_poly.pdbx_seq_one_letter_code
_entity_poly.pdbx_strand_id
1 'polypeptide(L)' 'MGIAEIRDMLGGVSRARASVIASRRDFPAPYQVLKMGQIWRKTDVEKWVKEHRPDLSSD' A
#
# COMPACT_ATOMS: atom_id res chain seq x y z
N MET A 1 -4.62 4.80 5.87
CA MET A 1 -3.75 3.64 6.16
C MET A 1 -2.31 4.10 6.08
N GLY A 2 -1.47 3.67 7.01
CA GLY A 2 -0.03 3.89 6.97
C GLY A 2 0.70 2.72 6.32
N ILE A 3 2.03 2.81 6.31
CA ILE A 3 2.88 1.79 5.67
C ILE A 3 2.81 0.42 6.37
N ALA A 4 2.46 0.40 7.66
CA ALA A 4 2.33 -0.84 8.42
C ALA A 4 1.11 -1.64 7.95
N GLU A 5 -0.05 -0.99 7.78
CA GLU A 5 -1.24 -1.67 7.30
C GLU A 5 -1.11 -2.06 5.83
N ILE A 6 -0.43 -1.23 5.01
CA ILE A 6 -0.13 -1.56 3.60
C ILE A 6 0.74 -2.82 3.50
N ARG A 7 1.72 -2.97 4.40
CA ARG A 7 2.57 -4.17 4.44
C ARG A 7 1.73 -5.43 4.66
N ASP A 8 0.79 -5.38 5.58
CA ASP A 8 -0.05 -6.52 5.92
C ASP A 8 -0.97 -6.87 4.73
N MET A 9 -1.52 -5.87 4.03
CA MET A 9 -2.26 -6.05 2.78
C MET A 9 -1.42 -6.63 1.62
N LEU A 10 -0.11 -6.37 1.62
CA LEU A 10 0.82 -6.89 0.62
C LEU A 10 1.30 -8.32 0.94
N GLY A 11 0.61 -9.05 1.82
CA GLY A 11 0.99 -10.40 2.23
C GLY A 11 2.08 -10.46 3.30
N GLY A 12 2.20 -9.41 4.13
CA GLY A 12 3.15 -9.38 5.25
C GLY A 12 4.61 -9.20 4.84
N VAL A 13 4.88 -8.45 3.76
CA VAL A 13 6.25 -8.17 3.29
C VAL A 13 7.09 -7.40 4.32
N SER A 14 8.37 -7.13 4.08
CA SER A 14 9.12 -6.23 4.98
C SER A 14 8.64 -4.78 4.86
N ARG A 15 8.85 -3.96 5.92
CA ARG A 15 8.54 -2.52 5.87
C ARG A 15 9.28 -1.81 4.73
N ALA A 16 10.56 -2.16 4.52
CA ALA A 16 11.36 -1.62 3.42
C ALA A 16 10.75 -1.98 2.05
N ARG A 17 10.30 -3.23 1.90
CA ARG A 17 9.64 -3.68 0.66
C ARG A 17 8.32 -2.94 0.42
N ALA A 18 7.51 -2.74 1.46
CA ALA A 18 6.28 -1.96 1.38
C ALA A 18 6.59 -0.51 0.96
N SER A 19 7.60 0.14 1.53
CA SER A 19 8.00 1.50 1.14
C SER A 19 8.44 1.61 -0.32
N VAL A 20 9.18 0.63 -0.84
CA VAL A 20 9.59 0.59 -2.26
C VAL A 20 8.38 0.42 -3.18
N ILE A 21 7.36 -0.33 -2.76
CA ILE A 21 6.11 -0.46 -3.54
C ILE A 21 5.34 0.85 -3.50
N ALA A 22 5.21 1.44 -2.31
CA ALA A 22 4.46 2.68 -2.09
C ALA A 22 5.09 3.91 -2.76
N SER A 23 6.36 3.85 -3.17
CA SER A 23 7.03 4.90 -3.93
C SER A 23 6.95 4.72 -5.45
N ARG A 24 6.35 3.63 -5.94
CA ARG A 24 6.20 3.43 -7.39
C ARG A 24 5.17 4.40 -7.97
N ARG A 25 5.37 4.77 -9.24
CA ARG A 25 4.49 5.71 -9.96
C ARG A 25 3.06 5.21 -10.14
N ASP A 26 2.88 3.89 -10.22
CA ASP A 26 1.59 3.23 -10.36
C ASP A 26 0.88 3.02 -9.02
N PHE A 27 1.56 3.23 -7.89
CA PHE A 27 0.94 3.14 -6.58
C PHE A 27 0.09 4.38 -6.29
N PRO A 28 -1.02 4.25 -5.54
CA PRO A 28 -1.86 5.40 -5.20
C PRO A 28 -1.07 6.53 -4.54
N ALA A 29 -1.38 7.76 -4.94
CA ALA A 29 -0.86 8.94 -4.26
C ALA A 29 -1.33 8.96 -2.79
N PRO A 30 -0.49 9.44 -1.85
CA PRO A 30 -0.92 9.56 -0.47
C PRO A 30 -2.04 10.60 -0.35
N TYR A 31 -3.06 10.27 0.43
CA TYR A 31 -4.13 11.18 0.83
C TYR A 31 -3.60 12.34 1.67
N GLN A 32 -2.61 12.07 2.53
CA GLN A 32 -1.97 13.06 3.37
C GLN A 32 -0.51 12.70 3.64
N VAL A 33 0.33 13.72 3.77
CA VAL A 33 1.73 13.57 4.19
C VAL A 33 1.89 14.23 5.55
N LEU A 34 2.22 13.44 6.57
CA LEU A 34 2.48 13.89 7.94
C LEU A 34 3.97 13.79 8.26
N LYS A 35 4.41 14.47 9.33
CA LYS A 35 5.79 14.32 9.84
C LYS A 35 6.15 12.87 10.16
N MET A 36 5.16 12.08 10.62
CA MET A 36 5.34 10.67 10.98
C MET A 36 5.31 9.73 9.77
N GLY A 37 4.88 10.20 8.59
CA GLY A 37 4.79 9.40 7.38
C GLY A 37 3.58 9.76 6.51
N GLN A 38 3.47 9.04 5.39
CA GLN A 38 2.39 9.17 4.43
C GLN A 38 1.17 8.34 4.86
N ILE A 39 -0.01 8.84 4.50
CA ILE A 39 -1.31 8.20 4.76
C ILE A 39 -2.03 8.04 3.43
N TRP A 40 -2.52 6.84 3.16
CA TRP A 40 -3.29 6.50 1.95
C TRP A 40 -4.75 6.23 2.27
N ARG A 41 -5.63 6.44 1.28
CA ARG A 41 -7.01 5.95 1.37
C ARG A 41 -7.01 4.43 1.26
N LYS A 42 -7.80 3.77 2.11
CA LYS A 42 -7.92 2.31 2.10
C LYS A 42 -8.41 1.79 0.74
N THR A 43 -9.46 2.41 0.22
CA THR A 43 -10.09 2.04 -1.05
C THR A 43 -9.13 2.08 -2.24
N ASP A 44 -8.22 3.05 -2.27
CA ASP A 44 -7.29 3.20 -3.39
C ASP A 44 -6.21 2.12 -3.35
N VAL A 45 -5.72 1.79 -2.15
CA VAL A 45 -4.76 0.69 -1.95
C VAL A 45 -5.41 -0.66 -2.24
N GLU A 46 -6.64 -0.90 -1.79
CA GLU A 46 -7.38 -2.14 -2.08
C GLU A 46 -7.59 -2.33 -3.57
N LYS A 47 -8.02 -1.28 -4.28
CA LYS A 47 -8.17 -1.31 -5.74
C LYS A 47 -6.84 -1.64 -6.42
N TRP A 48 -5.77 -0.97 -6.00
CA TRP A 48 -4.44 -1.22 -6.56
C TRP A 48 -3.97 -2.66 -6.33
N VAL A 49 -4.14 -3.20 -5.11
CA VAL A 49 -3.79 -4.59 -4.78
C VAL A 49 -4.59 -5.55 -5.65
N LYS A 50 -5.90 -5.36 -5.80
CA LYS A 50 -6.73 -6.20 -6.67
C LYS A 50 -6.28 -6.18 -8.14
N GLU A 51 -5.87 -5.01 -8.64
CA GLU A 51 -5.44 -4.85 -10.03
C GLU A 51 -4.02 -5.41 -10.28
N HIS A 52 -3.09 -5.24 -9.34
CA HIS A 52 -1.67 -5.51 -9.56
C HIS A 52 -1.16 -6.75 -8.84
N ARG A 53 -1.94 -7.30 -7.91
CA ARG A 53 -1.62 -8.48 -7.07
C ARG A 53 -2.84 -9.40 -6.95
N PRO A 54 -3.35 -9.93 -8.07
CA PRO A 54 -4.54 -10.78 -8.05
C PRO A 54 -4.33 -12.05 -7.19
N ASP A 55 -3.09 -12.51 -7.04
CA ASP A 55 -2.67 -13.61 -6.16
C ASP A 55 -2.94 -13.35 -4.67
N LEU A 56 -2.98 -12.08 -4.26
CA LEU A 56 -3.27 -11.66 -2.89
C LEU A 56 -4.75 -11.31 -2.67
N SER A 57 -5.56 -11.31 -3.74
CA SER A 57 -6.98 -10.92 -3.70
C SER A 57 -7.95 -12.10 -3.59
N SER A 58 -7.45 -13.30 -3.31
CA SER A 58 -8.27 -14.49 -3.08
C SER A 58 -8.84 -14.46 -1.67
N ASP A 59 -10.18 -14.45 -1.60
CA ASP A 59 -11.02 -14.71 -0.43
C ASP A 59 -10.88 -16.17 0.04
#